data_AF-A0A0D0B2R7-F1
#
_entry.id   AF-A0A0D0B2R7-F1
#
_cell.length_a   1.000
_cell.length_b   1.000
_cell.length_c   1.000
_cell.angle_alpha   90.00
_cell.angle_beta   90.00
_cell.angle_gamma   90.00
#
_symmetry.space_group_name_H-M   'P 1'
#
loop_
_entity.id
_entity.type
_entity.pdbx_description
1 polymer ?
#
loop_
_entity_poly.entity_id
_entity_poly.type
_entity_poly.pdbx_seq_one_letter_code
_entity_poly.pdbx_strand_id
1 'polypeptide(L)'
;MTLDTQGILAAVTIAMYVPFLLVSVKLVSKYGVSRGDGWILLLIFCLIRVLGGSLLVAAEEVTPVNISLYIGGYALESSGLSPLLLCTLGLLHAIFQTPDGFSSHNRQFRLLGILGAVALVLTIIGISNSSSDSSDSTANTLRRVGVIIFAVLYIILVGICVFLWKQTRFIMRYRKQLLKVITVALPFLGIRTLYSVLSTFSSSSFDVTSTTQTNTSDLAKFNIFTGEWEIYVVMDMLMEYAVVILYSVAGLMLPLNQDYKSPDSYQDEYTLSRPQY
;
A
#
# COMPACT_ATOMS: atom_id res chain seq x y z
N MET A 1 15.26 15.56 -27.50
CA MET A 1 15.05 14.15 -27.13
C MET A 1 13.63 14.04 -26.65
N THR A 2 12.78 13.35 -27.40
CA THR A 2 11.37 13.14 -27.04
C THR A 2 11.34 12.05 -25.97
N LEU A 3 10.88 12.37 -24.75
CA LEU A 3 10.69 11.38 -23.70
C LEU A 3 9.75 10.28 -24.22
N ASP A 4 10.08 9.03 -23.93
CA ASP A 4 9.18 7.91 -24.22
C ASP A 4 7.95 7.99 -23.30
N THR A 5 6.91 7.23 -23.63
CA THR A 5 5.63 7.21 -22.90
C THR A 5 5.84 6.84 -21.42
N GLN A 6 6.88 6.05 -21.10
CA GLN A 6 7.24 5.67 -19.74
C GLN A 6 7.85 6.83 -18.92
N GLY A 7 8.76 7.61 -19.50
CA GLY A 7 9.34 8.80 -18.86
C GLY A 7 8.30 9.87 -18.54
N ILE A 8 7.34 10.10 -19.45
CA ILE A 8 6.22 11.01 -19.21
C ILE A 8 5.38 10.52 -18.02
N LEU A 9 5.10 9.22 -17.97
CA LEU A 9 4.31 8.62 -16.88
C LEU A 9 5.03 8.67 -15.53
N ALA A 10 6.34 8.45 -15.52
CA ALA A 10 7.18 8.59 -14.33
C ALA A 10 7.22 10.05 -13.83
N ALA A 11 7.33 11.02 -14.73
CA ALA A 11 7.30 12.45 -14.39
C ALA A 11 5.95 12.88 -13.79
N VAL A 12 4.82 12.43 -14.37
CA VAL A 12 3.47 12.67 -13.82
C VAL A 12 3.33 12.06 -12.43
N THR A 13 3.87 10.85 -12.24
CA THR A 13 3.87 10.15 -10.95
C THR A 13 4.57 10.97 -9.87
N ILE A 14 5.76 11.50 -10.16
CA ILE A 14 6.49 12.36 -9.21
C ILE A 14 5.68 13.61 -8.87
N ALA A 15 5.21 14.34 -9.90
CA ALA A 15 4.47 15.59 -9.72
C ALA A 15 3.24 15.42 -8.83
N MET A 16 2.54 14.31 -8.97
CA MET A 16 1.32 14.00 -8.22
C MET A 16 1.60 13.50 -6.80
N TYR A 17 2.67 12.73 -6.54
CA TYR A 17 2.98 12.22 -5.19
C TYR A 17 3.69 13.22 -4.27
N VAL A 18 4.39 14.23 -4.80
CA VAL A 18 5.03 15.29 -4.00
C VAL A 18 4.09 15.99 -3.00
N PRO A 19 2.87 16.45 -3.38
CA PRO A 19 1.95 17.05 -2.40
C PRO A 19 1.49 16.04 -1.33
N PHE A 20 1.27 14.77 -1.69
CA PHE A 20 0.90 13.73 -0.73
C PHE A 20 2.04 13.42 0.25
N LEU A 21 3.29 13.51 -0.20
CA LEU A 21 4.46 13.38 0.67
C LEU A 21 4.43 14.46 1.77
N LEU A 22 4.16 15.72 1.43
CA LEU A 22 4.05 16.80 2.41
C LEU A 22 2.90 16.57 3.41
N VAL A 23 1.74 16.11 2.92
CA VAL A 23 0.59 15.76 3.77
C VAL A 23 0.97 14.60 4.72
N SER A 24 1.66 13.59 4.22
CA SER A 24 2.11 12.43 5.00
C SER A 24 3.10 12.80 6.10
N VAL A 25 4.06 13.69 5.81
CA VAL A 25 4.99 14.23 6.82
C VAL A 25 4.23 14.96 7.93
N LYS A 26 3.25 15.80 7.55
CA LYS A 26 2.41 16.51 8.52
C LYS A 26 1.59 15.54 9.39
N LEU A 27 1.07 14.47 8.80
CA LEU A 27 0.32 13.42 9.51
C LEU A 27 1.20 12.71 10.54
N VAL A 28 2.39 12.27 10.14
CA VAL A 28 3.34 11.60 11.05
C VAL A 28 3.76 12.52 12.19
N SER A 29 4.03 13.80 11.91
CA SER A 29 4.35 14.79 12.94
C SER A 29 3.19 15.03 13.92
N LYS A 30 1.94 15.01 13.43
CA LYS A 30 0.73 15.23 14.23
C LYS A 30 0.39 14.04 15.15
N TYR A 31 0.57 12.80 14.69
CA TYR A 31 0.17 11.60 15.43
C TYR A 31 1.30 10.95 16.24
N GLY A 32 2.56 11.30 15.96
CA GLY A 32 3.74 10.80 16.64
C GLY A 32 4.14 9.39 16.20
N VAL A 33 5.43 9.08 16.33
CA VAL A 33 6.06 7.85 15.77
C VAL A 33 5.63 6.57 16.50
N SER A 34 5.27 6.66 17.78
CA SER A 34 5.04 5.46 18.62
C SER A 34 3.63 4.88 18.57
N ARG A 35 2.65 5.59 17.98
CA ARG A 35 1.23 5.14 17.90
C ARG A 35 0.64 5.30 16.50
N GLY A 36 1.48 5.62 15.52
CA GLY A 36 1.11 6.03 14.15
C GLY A 36 1.56 5.05 13.07
N ASP A 37 1.63 3.74 13.35
CA ASP A 37 2.23 2.72 12.46
C ASP A 37 1.67 2.78 11.03
N GLY A 38 0.36 2.99 10.86
CA GLY A 38 -0.25 3.16 9.54
C GLY A 38 0.18 4.44 8.79
N TRP A 39 0.35 5.56 9.51
CA TRP A 39 0.73 6.84 8.91
C TRP A 39 2.18 6.87 8.46
N ILE A 40 3.07 6.21 9.20
CA ILE A 40 4.48 6.04 8.81
C ILE A 40 4.56 5.21 7.52
N LEU A 41 3.75 4.15 7.41
CA LEU A 41 3.70 3.33 6.20
C LEU A 41 3.19 4.10 4.98
N LEU A 42 2.23 5.02 5.18
CA LEU A 42 1.78 5.95 4.13
C LEU A 42 2.92 6.89 3.68
N LEU A 43 3.71 7.42 4.63
CA LEU A 43 4.90 8.22 4.30
C LEU A 43 5.94 7.41 3.53
N ILE A 44 6.27 6.20 3.98
CA ILE A 44 7.21 5.30 3.32
C ILE A 44 6.72 4.98 1.90
N PHE A 45 5.43 4.73 1.75
CA PHE A 45 4.81 4.51 0.45
C PHE A 45 5.00 5.70 -0.51
N CYS A 46 4.73 6.93 -0.06
CA CYS A 46 4.95 8.12 -0.88
C CYS A 46 6.43 8.30 -1.27
N LEU A 47 7.36 8.00 -0.35
CA LEU A 47 8.80 8.03 -0.65
C LEU A 47 9.18 7.01 -1.72
N ILE A 48 8.70 5.77 -1.61
CA ILE A 48 8.95 4.71 -2.60
C ILE A 48 8.45 5.14 -3.98
N ARG A 49 7.26 5.76 -4.07
CA ARG A 49 6.70 6.21 -5.35
C ARG A 49 7.49 7.36 -5.98
N VAL A 50 7.93 8.34 -5.18
CA VAL A 50 8.80 9.42 -5.68
C VAL A 50 10.17 8.88 -6.12
N LEU A 51 10.77 7.99 -5.32
CA LEU A 51 12.06 7.38 -5.65
C LEU A 51 11.98 6.50 -6.89
N GLY A 52 10.96 5.63 -7.00
CA GLY A 52 10.74 4.77 -8.16
C GLY A 52 10.55 5.56 -9.45
N GLY A 53 9.74 6.63 -9.40
CA GLY A 53 9.59 7.56 -10.53
C GLY A 53 10.90 8.25 -10.90
N SER A 54 11.67 8.72 -9.91
CA SER A 54 12.95 9.40 -10.17
C SER A 54 14.01 8.47 -10.78
N LEU A 55 14.03 7.19 -10.38
CA LEU A 55 14.92 6.17 -10.92
C LEU A 55 14.59 5.85 -12.37
N LEU A 56 13.30 5.75 -12.73
CA LEU A 56 12.86 5.52 -14.11
C LEU A 56 13.22 6.71 -15.02
N VAL A 57 12.99 7.94 -14.57
CA VAL A 57 13.39 9.15 -15.32
C VAL A 57 14.90 9.21 -15.49
N ALA A 58 15.67 8.94 -14.43
CA ALA A 58 17.13 8.91 -14.50
C ALA A 58 17.64 7.77 -15.42
N ALA A 59 16.92 6.64 -15.51
CA ALA A 59 17.30 5.53 -16.36
C ALA A 59 17.15 5.86 -17.86
N GLU A 60 16.20 6.73 -18.20
CA GLU A 60 16.00 7.23 -19.56
C GLU A 60 17.02 8.31 -19.96
N GLU A 61 17.43 9.17 -19.02
CA GLU A 61 18.34 10.29 -19.31
C GLU A 61 19.83 9.88 -19.38
N VAL A 62 20.22 8.76 -18.76
CA VAL A 62 21.63 8.33 -18.72
C VAL A 62 21.96 7.42 -19.92
N THR A 63 22.78 7.93 -20.84
CA THR A 63 23.45 7.13 -21.89
C THR A 63 24.90 6.82 -21.48
N PRO A 64 25.36 5.55 -21.47
CA PRO A 64 24.70 4.32 -21.90
C PRO A 64 23.67 3.75 -20.89
N VAL A 65 22.73 2.95 -21.40
CA VAL A 65 21.61 2.37 -20.66
C VAL A 65 22.09 1.52 -19.48
N ASN A 66 21.74 1.92 -18.26
CA ASN A 66 22.01 1.17 -17.05
C ASN A 66 20.80 0.30 -16.69
N ILE A 67 20.84 -0.98 -17.05
CA ILE A 67 19.76 -1.96 -16.81
C ILE A 67 19.40 -2.05 -15.32
N SER A 68 20.37 -1.87 -14.42
CA SER A 68 20.16 -1.86 -12.96
C SER A 68 19.25 -0.72 -12.50
N LEU A 69 19.24 0.43 -13.18
CA LEU A 69 18.43 1.58 -12.82
C LEU A 69 16.95 1.36 -13.17
N TYR A 70 16.70 0.73 -14.32
CA TYR A 70 15.37 0.22 -14.70
C TYR A 70 14.88 -0.85 -13.71
N ILE A 71 15.74 -1.83 -13.36
CA ILE A 71 15.41 -2.87 -12.39
C ILE A 71 15.00 -2.25 -11.03
N GLY A 72 15.76 -1.27 -10.55
CA GLY A 72 15.46 -0.58 -9.30
C GLY A 72 14.14 0.18 -9.37
N GLY A 73 13.91 0.93 -10.47
CA GLY A 73 12.67 1.65 -10.73
C GLY A 73 11.44 0.74 -10.71
N TYR A 74 11.47 -0.35 -11.48
CA TYR A 74 10.37 -1.31 -11.55
C TYR A 74 10.18 -2.11 -10.26
N ALA A 75 11.27 -2.46 -9.55
CA ALA A 75 11.17 -3.10 -8.25
C ALA A 75 10.46 -2.19 -7.22
N LEU A 76 10.76 -0.89 -7.22
CA LEU A 76 10.07 0.07 -6.34
C LEU A 76 8.60 0.26 -6.76
N GLU A 77 8.34 0.39 -8.05
CA GLU A 77 6.99 0.60 -8.61
C GLU A 77 6.06 -0.58 -8.33
N SER A 78 6.54 -1.81 -8.54
CA SER A 78 5.80 -3.05 -8.20
C SER A 78 5.65 -3.28 -6.69
N SER A 79 6.62 -2.88 -5.88
CA SER A 79 6.56 -3.05 -4.42
C SER A 79 5.56 -2.13 -3.72
N GLY A 80 5.07 -1.07 -4.38
CA GLY A 80 4.16 -0.06 -3.82
C GLY A 80 2.86 -0.63 -3.21
N LEU A 81 2.43 -1.81 -3.64
CA LEU A 81 1.30 -2.54 -3.06
C LEU A 81 1.50 -2.93 -1.59
N SER A 82 2.73 -3.32 -1.20
CA SER A 82 3.01 -3.84 0.14
C SER A 82 2.89 -2.77 1.23
N PRO A 83 3.56 -1.60 1.12
CA PRO A 83 3.39 -0.51 2.08
C PRO A 83 1.94 -0.08 2.22
N LEU A 84 1.16 -0.10 1.14
CA LEU A 84 -0.24 0.31 1.16
C LEU A 84 -1.11 -0.72 1.91
N LEU A 85 -0.96 -2.01 1.61
CA LEU A 85 -1.64 -3.08 2.36
C LEU A 85 -1.24 -3.06 3.85
N LEU A 86 0.03 -2.89 4.16
CA LEU A 86 0.52 -2.76 5.53
C LEU A 86 -0.02 -1.49 6.21
N CYS A 87 -0.15 -0.38 5.48
CA CYS A 87 -0.79 0.84 5.97
C CYS A 87 -2.24 0.55 6.36
N THR A 88 -3.00 -0.15 5.53
CA THR A 88 -4.38 -0.55 5.87
C THR A 88 -4.43 -1.42 7.13
N LEU A 89 -3.49 -2.37 7.26
CA LEU A 89 -3.37 -3.22 8.43
C LEU A 89 -3.07 -2.41 9.69
N GLY A 90 -2.14 -1.45 9.60
CA GLY A 90 -1.79 -0.55 10.71
C GLY A 90 -2.95 0.36 11.11
N LEU A 91 -3.71 0.89 10.15
CA LEU A 91 -4.92 1.65 10.43
C LEU A 91 -6.02 0.78 11.09
N LEU A 92 -6.15 -0.47 10.67
CA LEU A 92 -7.09 -1.43 11.25
C LEU A 92 -6.68 -1.84 12.68
N HIS A 93 -5.38 -2.06 12.89
CA HIS A 93 -4.81 -2.32 14.20
C HIS A 93 -5.03 -1.13 15.14
N ALA A 94 -4.88 0.10 14.63
CA ALA A 94 -5.17 1.30 15.39
C ALA A 94 -6.62 1.33 15.89
N ILE A 95 -7.60 0.85 15.10
CA ILE A 95 -9.02 0.71 15.54
C ILE A 95 -9.15 -0.33 16.66
N PHE A 96 -8.41 -1.44 16.60
CA PHE A 96 -8.46 -2.52 17.59
C PHE A 96 -7.88 -2.15 18.96
N GLN A 97 -6.87 -1.27 19.03
CA GLN A 97 -6.25 -0.84 20.29
C GLN A 97 -7.12 0.12 21.14
N THR A 98 -8.41 -0.19 21.31
CA THR A 98 -9.33 0.56 22.18
C THR A 98 -9.10 0.13 23.64
N PRO A 99 -9.22 1.03 24.64
CA PRO A 99 -8.93 0.74 26.06
C PRO A 99 -9.68 -0.47 26.65
N ASP A 100 -10.85 -0.82 26.11
CA ASP A 100 -11.73 -1.89 26.63
C ASP A 100 -11.32 -3.33 26.26
N GLY A 101 -10.01 -3.60 26.04
CA GLY A 101 -9.49 -4.95 26.30
C GLY A 101 -9.37 -5.95 25.13
N PHE A 102 -8.89 -5.53 23.95
CA PHE A 102 -8.45 -6.48 22.90
C PHE A 102 -6.93 -6.57 22.70
N SER A 103 -6.16 -6.34 23.78
CA SER A 103 -4.68 -6.38 23.79
C SER A 103 -4.07 -7.70 23.25
N SER A 104 -4.81 -8.81 23.31
CA SER A 104 -4.34 -10.14 22.92
C SER A 104 -4.01 -10.30 21.41
N HIS A 105 -4.64 -9.51 20.53
CA HIS A 105 -4.51 -9.72 19.08
C HIS A 105 -3.29 -9.02 18.45
N ASN A 106 -2.50 -8.28 19.22
CA ASN A 106 -1.29 -7.60 18.74
C ASN A 106 -0.30 -8.54 18.02
N ARG A 107 -0.23 -9.82 18.45
CA ARG A 107 0.62 -10.82 17.80
C ARG A 107 0.15 -11.14 16.37
N GLN A 108 -1.15 -11.21 16.13
CA GLN A 108 -1.70 -11.53 14.81
C GLN A 108 -1.43 -10.40 13.80
N PHE A 109 -1.65 -9.14 14.20
CA PHE A 109 -1.32 -7.98 13.37
C PHE A 109 0.18 -7.92 13.04
N ARG A 110 1.05 -8.23 14.02
CA ARG A 110 2.50 -8.31 13.79
C ARG A 110 2.87 -9.43 12.81
N LEU A 111 2.25 -10.61 12.93
CA LEU A 111 2.47 -11.72 12.00
C LEU A 111 2.04 -11.37 10.57
N LEU A 112 0.89 -10.71 10.40
CA LEU A 112 0.45 -10.22 9.10
C LEU A 112 1.38 -9.15 8.53
N GLY A 113 1.94 -8.29 9.39
CA GLY A 113 2.96 -7.31 9.01
C GLY A 113 4.24 -7.97 8.48
N ILE A 114 4.74 -8.97 9.20
CA ILE A 114 5.90 -9.77 8.78
C ILE A 114 5.60 -10.50 7.47
N LEU A 115 4.40 -11.07 7.33
CA LEU A 115 3.98 -11.75 6.10
C LEU A 115 3.99 -10.80 4.89
N GLY A 116 3.49 -9.57 5.04
CA GLY A 116 3.55 -8.55 3.99
C GLY A 116 4.98 -8.10 3.65
N ALA A 117 5.87 -8.03 4.65
CA ALA A 117 7.28 -7.75 4.43
C ALA A 117 8.01 -8.89 3.70
N VAL A 118 7.72 -10.15 4.05
CA VAL A 118 8.27 -11.32 3.36
C VAL A 118 7.80 -11.35 1.90
N ALA A 119 6.51 -11.09 1.64
CA ALA A 119 5.98 -11.00 0.28
C ALA A 119 6.69 -9.93 -0.56
N LEU A 120 6.95 -8.76 0.03
CA LEU A 120 7.70 -7.68 -0.59
C LEU A 120 9.10 -8.14 -1.00
N VAL A 121 9.86 -8.71 -0.06
CA VAL A 121 11.23 -9.18 -0.32
C VAL A 121 11.23 -10.24 -1.43
N LEU A 122 10.29 -11.19 -1.41
CA LEU A 122 10.15 -12.20 -2.47
C LEU A 122 9.87 -11.58 -3.84
N THR A 123 9.00 -10.56 -3.92
CA THR A 123 8.73 -9.88 -5.20
C THR A 123 9.95 -9.14 -5.73
N ILE A 124 10.73 -8.46 -4.88
CA ILE A 124 11.94 -7.75 -5.30
C ILE A 124 13.00 -8.73 -5.80
N ILE A 125 13.25 -9.82 -5.06
CA ILE A 125 14.20 -10.87 -5.47
C ILE A 125 13.75 -11.50 -6.80
N GLY A 126 12.45 -11.76 -6.96
CA GLY A 126 11.89 -12.29 -8.20
C GLY A 126 12.15 -11.36 -9.40
N ILE A 127 12.02 -10.05 -9.23
CA ILE A 127 12.28 -9.05 -10.28
C ILE A 127 13.78 -8.96 -10.60
N SER A 128 14.63 -8.87 -9.57
CA SER A 128 16.08 -8.74 -9.73
C SER A 128 16.72 -9.98 -10.36
N ASN A 129 16.22 -11.18 -10.05
CA ASN A 129 16.76 -12.42 -10.60
C ASN A 129 16.24 -12.70 -12.02
N SER A 130 15.06 -12.17 -12.39
CA SER A 130 14.51 -12.36 -13.74
C SER A 130 15.27 -11.61 -14.82
N SER A 131 16.09 -10.61 -14.45
CA SER A 131 16.84 -9.78 -15.41
C SER A 131 18.27 -10.22 -15.68
N SER A 132 18.80 -11.15 -14.87
CA SER A 132 20.25 -11.38 -14.79
C SER A 132 20.74 -12.58 -15.61
N ASP A 133 19.88 -13.56 -15.93
CA ASP A 133 20.23 -14.65 -16.84
C ASP A 133 19.00 -15.48 -17.27
N SER A 134 19.09 -16.04 -18.47
CA SER A 134 18.06 -16.76 -19.21
C SER A 134 17.24 -17.79 -18.41
N SER A 135 15.91 -17.74 -18.53
CA SER A 135 14.99 -18.85 -18.26
C SER A 135 14.97 -19.41 -16.83
N ASP A 136 15.32 -18.62 -15.81
CA ASP A 136 15.26 -19.10 -14.44
C ASP A 136 13.80 -19.13 -13.95
N SER A 137 13.13 -20.28 -14.15
CA SER A 137 11.76 -20.55 -13.70
C SER A 137 11.54 -20.20 -12.22
N THR A 138 12.61 -20.23 -11.43
CA THR A 138 12.67 -19.85 -10.03
C THR A 138 12.30 -18.39 -9.81
N ALA A 139 12.84 -17.45 -10.59
CA ALA A 139 12.61 -16.01 -10.40
C ALA A 139 11.15 -15.62 -10.68
N ASN A 140 10.57 -16.16 -11.75
CA ASN A 140 9.15 -16.02 -12.06
C ASN A 140 8.26 -16.65 -10.97
N THR A 141 8.68 -17.79 -10.41
CA THR A 141 7.96 -18.45 -9.33
C THR A 141 7.98 -17.60 -8.05
N LEU A 142 9.13 -17.04 -7.68
CA LEU A 142 9.26 -16.14 -6.52
C LEU A 142 8.38 -14.90 -6.65
N ARG A 143 8.36 -14.27 -7.83
CA ARG A 143 7.48 -13.13 -8.11
C ARG A 143 6.00 -13.51 -7.96
N ARG A 144 5.58 -14.62 -8.58
CA ARG A 144 4.19 -15.14 -8.50
C ARG A 144 3.78 -15.45 -7.07
N VAL A 145 4.64 -16.12 -6.31
CA VAL A 145 4.40 -16.44 -4.89
C VAL A 145 4.21 -15.17 -4.07
N GLY A 146 5.07 -14.16 -4.23
CA GLY A 146 4.93 -12.89 -3.52
C GLY A 146 3.58 -12.20 -3.81
N VAL A 147 3.16 -12.19 -5.07
CA VAL A 147 1.88 -11.58 -5.48
C VAL A 147 0.67 -12.37 -4.96
N ILE A 148 0.73 -13.71 -4.93
CA ILE A 148 -0.32 -14.53 -4.29
C ILE A 148 -0.40 -14.20 -2.79
N ILE A 149 0.73 -14.03 -2.10
CA ILE A 149 0.72 -13.67 -0.68
C ILE A 149 0.05 -12.31 -0.47
N PHE A 150 0.28 -11.33 -1.35
CA PHE A 150 -0.43 -10.05 -1.29
C PHE A 150 -1.95 -10.19 -1.48
N ALA A 151 -2.38 -11.05 -2.41
CA ALA A 151 -3.80 -11.34 -2.62
C ALA A 151 -4.43 -12.00 -1.39
N VAL A 152 -3.76 -12.97 -0.77
CA VAL A 152 -4.21 -13.60 0.49
C VAL A 152 -4.28 -12.57 1.62
N LEU A 153 -3.28 -11.71 1.73
CA LEU A 153 -3.24 -10.65 2.75
C LEU A 153 -4.40 -9.66 2.56
N TYR A 154 -4.75 -9.30 1.32
CA TYR A 154 -5.93 -8.50 1.01
C TYR A 154 -7.24 -9.19 1.45
N ILE A 155 -7.41 -10.49 1.17
CA ILE A 155 -8.60 -11.25 1.62
C ILE A 155 -8.72 -11.23 3.14
N ILE A 156 -7.61 -11.42 3.85
CA ILE A 156 -7.58 -11.36 5.32
C ILE A 156 -7.97 -9.97 5.81
N LEU A 157 -7.46 -8.89 5.19
CA LEU A 157 -7.83 -7.51 5.53
C LEU A 157 -9.32 -7.23 5.35
N VAL A 158 -9.91 -7.68 4.25
CA VAL A 158 -11.36 -7.61 4.02
C VAL A 158 -12.10 -8.33 5.15
N GLY A 159 -11.66 -9.55 5.50
CA GLY A 159 -12.24 -10.33 6.59
C GLY A 159 -12.20 -9.61 7.95
N ILE A 160 -11.06 -9.01 8.31
CA ILE A 160 -10.91 -8.22 9.54
C ILE A 160 -11.81 -6.98 9.51
N CYS A 161 -11.93 -6.31 8.35
CA CYS A 161 -12.81 -5.16 8.20
C CYS A 161 -14.28 -5.54 8.40
N VAL A 162 -14.74 -6.65 7.83
CA VAL A 162 -16.10 -7.19 8.04
C VAL A 162 -16.33 -7.56 9.50
N PHE A 163 -15.35 -8.17 10.15
CA PHE A 163 -15.41 -8.50 11.57
C PHE A 163 -15.59 -7.24 12.44
N LEU A 164 -14.81 -6.19 12.19
CA LEU A 164 -14.94 -4.91 12.88
C LEU A 164 -16.29 -4.23 12.63
N TRP A 165 -16.87 -4.41 11.44
CA TRP A 165 -18.22 -3.92 11.14
C TRP A 165 -19.29 -4.65 11.96
N LYS A 166 -19.18 -5.96 12.15
CA LYS A 166 -20.08 -6.71 13.04
C LYS A 166 -19.98 -6.23 14.48
N GLN A 167 -18.78 -5.87 14.93
CA GLN A 167 -18.51 -5.39 16.28
C GLN A 167 -18.66 -3.86 16.45
N THR A 168 -19.14 -3.15 15.42
CA THR A 168 -19.17 -1.67 15.43
C THR A 168 -19.98 -1.08 16.58
N ARG A 169 -20.89 -1.85 17.19
CA ARG A 169 -21.67 -1.42 18.37
C ARG A 169 -20.80 -0.95 19.54
N PHE A 170 -19.58 -1.48 19.70
CA PHE A 170 -18.68 -1.17 20.82
C PHE A 170 -17.57 -0.13 20.48
N ILE A 171 -17.55 0.41 19.26
CA ILE A 171 -16.44 1.27 18.80
C ILE A 171 -16.77 2.77 18.96
N MET A 172 -15.79 3.57 19.38
CA MET A 172 -15.87 5.04 19.50
C MET A 172 -16.21 5.73 18.17
N ARG A 173 -16.80 6.94 18.23
CA ARG A 173 -17.35 7.66 17.06
C ARG A 173 -16.29 7.99 15.99
N TYR A 174 -15.09 8.42 16.38
CA TYR A 174 -14.03 8.78 15.43
C TYR A 174 -13.39 7.55 14.77
N ARG A 175 -13.20 6.46 15.51
CA ARG A 175 -12.72 5.16 14.97
C ARG A 175 -13.70 4.54 13.97
N LYS A 176 -15.01 4.73 14.18
CA LYS A 176 -16.04 4.35 13.19
C LYS A 176 -15.92 5.09 11.88
N GLN A 177 -15.57 6.38 11.92
CA GLN A 177 -15.34 7.15 10.70
C GLN A 177 -14.09 6.66 9.96
N LEU A 178 -13.02 6.31 10.67
CA LEU A 178 -11.83 5.68 10.08
C LEU A 178 -12.18 4.34 9.39
N LEU A 179 -12.98 3.49 10.05
CA LEU A 179 -13.46 2.22 9.47
C LEU A 179 -14.29 2.44 8.21
N LYS A 180 -15.16 3.46 8.18
CA LYS A 180 -15.92 3.82 6.97
C LYS A 180 -15.01 4.19 5.81
N VAL A 181 -13.98 5.00 6.05
CA VAL A 181 -13.03 5.38 5.00
C VAL A 181 -12.26 4.16 4.50
N ILE A 182 -11.79 3.28 5.39
CA ILE A 182 -11.13 2.02 4.99
C ILE A 182 -12.07 1.15 4.16
N THR A 183 -13.34 1.05 4.54
CA THR A 183 -14.34 0.27 3.80
C THR A 183 -14.54 0.81 2.38
N VAL A 184 -14.51 2.14 2.19
CA VAL A 184 -14.59 2.77 0.87
C VAL A 184 -13.30 2.60 0.08
N ALA A 185 -12.13 2.58 0.75
CA ALA A 185 -10.83 2.38 0.09
C ALA A 185 -10.56 0.92 -0.33
N LEU A 186 -11.09 -0.05 0.40
CA LEU A 186 -10.94 -1.49 0.14
C LEU A 186 -11.26 -1.92 -1.30
N PRO A 187 -12.38 -1.52 -1.94
CA PRO A 187 -12.66 -1.92 -3.32
C PRO A 187 -11.61 -1.39 -4.32
N PHE A 188 -11.10 -0.17 -4.15
CA PHE A 188 -10.03 0.37 -4.99
C PHE A 188 -8.74 -0.43 -4.81
N LEU A 189 -8.43 -0.79 -3.56
CA LEU A 189 -7.29 -1.66 -3.25
C LEU A 189 -7.47 -3.09 -3.81
N GLY A 190 -8.71 -3.58 -3.87
CA GLY A 190 -9.08 -4.84 -4.51
C GLY A 190 -8.81 -4.84 -6.01
N ILE A 191 -9.19 -3.77 -6.72
CA ILE A 191 -8.91 -3.64 -8.16
C ILE A 191 -7.40 -3.60 -8.39
N ARG A 192 -6.67 -2.81 -7.59
CA ARG A 192 -5.20 -2.69 -7.65
C ARG A 192 -4.48 -4.03 -7.42
N THR A 193 -4.92 -4.80 -6.42
CA THR A 193 -4.34 -6.12 -6.12
C THR A 193 -4.67 -7.14 -7.21
N LEU A 194 -5.90 -7.12 -7.73
CA LEU A 194 -6.30 -7.98 -8.83
C LEU A 194 -5.51 -7.69 -10.11
N TYR A 195 -5.28 -6.41 -10.41
CA TYR A 195 -4.44 -6.00 -11.54
C TYR A 195 -3.01 -6.53 -11.39
N SER A 196 -2.41 -6.43 -10.20
CA SER A 196 -1.06 -6.97 -9.94
C SER A 196 -0.98 -8.50 -10.11
N VAL A 197 -2.01 -9.23 -9.69
CA VAL A 197 -2.13 -10.67 -9.94
C VAL A 197 -2.18 -10.90 -11.45
N LEU A 198 -3.12 -10.25 -12.14
CA LEU A 198 -3.34 -10.46 -13.57
C LEU A 198 -2.11 -10.12 -14.42
N SER A 199 -1.43 -9.01 -14.12
CA SER A 199 -0.20 -8.61 -14.81
C SER A 199 0.93 -9.62 -14.57
N THR A 200 1.06 -10.14 -13.34
CA THR A 200 2.10 -11.13 -12.99
C THR A 200 1.87 -12.49 -13.66
N PHE A 201 0.62 -12.90 -13.83
CA PHE A 201 0.26 -14.15 -14.52
C PHE A 201 0.18 -13.99 -16.05
N SER A 202 -0.04 -12.77 -16.56
CA SER A 202 -0.04 -12.46 -17.99
C SER A 202 1.37 -12.44 -18.59
N SER A 203 2.40 -12.06 -17.84
CA SER A 203 3.78 -12.13 -18.35
C SER A 203 4.33 -13.55 -18.18
N SER A 204 4.44 -14.30 -19.28
CA SER A 204 5.13 -15.59 -19.31
C SER A 204 6.66 -15.46 -19.12
N SER A 205 7.23 -14.26 -19.28
CA SER A 205 8.61 -13.93 -18.95
C SER A 205 8.73 -12.42 -18.68
N PHE A 206 9.35 -12.04 -17.56
CA PHE A 206 9.79 -10.66 -17.31
C PHE A 206 11.06 -10.45 -18.14
N ASP A 207 10.90 -10.08 -19.41
CA ASP A 207 12.03 -9.82 -20.31
C ASP A 207 12.08 -8.31 -20.59
N VAL A 208 13.11 -7.66 -20.05
CA VAL A 208 13.38 -6.22 -20.19
C VAL A 208 13.83 -5.87 -21.61
N THR A 209 14.15 -6.86 -22.45
CA THR A 209 14.76 -6.65 -23.78
C THR A 209 13.88 -7.03 -24.98
N SER A 210 12.72 -7.65 -24.76
CA SER A 210 11.86 -8.12 -25.85
C SER A 210 10.65 -7.20 -26.08
N THR A 211 10.84 -6.11 -26.83
CA THR A 211 9.76 -5.22 -27.32
C THR A 211 8.86 -5.83 -28.39
N THR A 212 9.02 -7.10 -28.74
CA THR A 212 8.18 -7.75 -29.77
C THR A 212 7.85 -9.18 -29.37
N GLN A 213 6.77 -9.35 -28.60
CA GLN A 213 6.07 -10.61 -28.53
C GLN A 213 4.57 -10.37 -28.71
N THR A 214 4.13 -10.48 -29.97
CA THR A 214 2.73 -10.53 -30.36
C THR A 214 2.13 -11.84 -29.84
N ASN A 215 1.52 -11.83 -28.66
CA ASN A 215 0.84 -12.99 -28.11
C ASN A 215 -0.68 -12.78 -28.12
N THR A 216 -1.35 -13.67 -28.85
CA THR A 216 -2.77 -13.67 -29.26
C THR A 216 -3.73 -14.11 -28.13
N SER A 217 -3.64 -13.50 -26.95
CA SER A 217 -4.55 -13.81 -25.84
C SER A 217 -5.07 -12.54 -25.17
N ASP A 218 -6.38 -12.46 -24.90
CA ASP A 218 -7.07 -11.30 -24.28
C ASP A 218 -6.42 -10.81 -22.97
N LEU A 219 -5.63 -11.65 -22.30
CA LEU A 219 -4.90 -11.32 -21.08
C LEU A 219 -3.67 -10.43 -21.31
N ALA A 220 -3.07 -10.43 -22.50
CA ALA A 220 -1.89 -9.65 -22.82
C ALA A 220 -2.12 -8.12 -22.71
N LYS A 221 -3.38 -7.68 -22.75
CA LYS A 221 -3.79 -6.28 -22.54
C LYS A 221 -3.49 -5.76 -21.13
N PHE A 222 -3.38 -6.65 -20.14
CA PHE A 222 -3.10 -6.28 -18.75
C PHE A 222 -1.60 -6.32 -18.41
N ASN A 223 -0.75 -6.61 -19.39
CA ASN A 223 0.69 -6.61 -19.18
C ASN A 223 1.18 -5.17 -18.97
N ILE A 224 2.00 -4.97 -17.94
CA ILE A 224 2.56 -3.65 -17.60
C ILE A 224 3.46 -3.07 -18.72
N PHE A 225 3.98 -3.94 -19.59
CA PHE A 225 4.95 -3.58 -20.63
C PHE A 225 4.36 -3.52 -22.06
N THR A 226 3.40 -4.38 -22.40
CA THR A 226 2.83 -4.49 -23.76
C THR A 226 1.33 -4.21 -23.81
N GLY A 227 0.70 -3.98 -22.66
CA GLY A 227 -0.73 -3.71 -22.54
C GLY A 227 -1.11 -2.30 -22.98
N GLU A 228 -2.40 -2.03 -23.07
CA GLU A 228 -2.90 -0.67 -23.27
C GLU A 228 -2.50 0.16 -22.04
N TRP A 229 -1.66 1.18 -22.22
CA TRP A 229 -1.18 2.07 -21.16
C TRP A 229 -2.34 2.68 -20.35
N GLU A 230 -3.51 2.83 -20.97
CA GLU A 230 -4.76 3.27 -20.35
C GLU A 230 -5.19 2.35 -19.20
N ILE A 231 -5.08 1.02 -19.37
CA ILE A 231 -5.47 0.04 -18.35
C ILE A 231 -4.53 0.13 -17.14
N TYR A 232 -3.22 0.27 -17.39
CA TYR A 232 -2.24 0.49 -16.32
C TYR A 232 -2.52 1.78 -15.55
N VAL A 233 -2.75 2.89 -16.26
CA VAL A 233 -3.05 4.18 -15.61
C VAL A 233 -4.34 4.12 -14.79
N VAL A 234 -5.39 3.46 -15.30
CA VAL A 234 -6.70 3.43 -14.63
C VAL A 234 -6.75 2.40 -13.49
N MET A 235 -6.24 1.17 -13.69
CA MET A 235 -6.37 0.09 -12.71
C MET A 235 -5.24 0.09 -11.68
N ASP A 236 -4.03 0.52 -12.05
CA ASP A 236 -2.89 0.59 -11.15
C ASP A 236 -2.82 1.97 -10.50
N MET A 237 -2.51 2.98 -11.31
CA MET A 237 -2.14 4.30 -10.83
C MET A 237 -3.34 5.02 -10.20
N LEU A 238 -4.48 5.13 -10.90
CA LEU A 238 -5.66 5.86 -10.43
C LEU A 238 -6.30 5.22 -9.19
N MET A 239 -6.42 3.89 -9.16
CA MET A 239 -6.94 3.17 -7.97
C MET A 239 -6.06 3.41 -6.76
N GLU A 240 -4.74 3.42 -6.95
CA GLU A 240 -3.80 3.68 -5.88
C GLU A 240 -3.90 5.14 -5.38
N TYR A 241 -3.95 6.11 -6.29
CA TYR A 241 -4.18 7.52 -5.92
C TYR A 241 -5.48 7.71 -5.14
N ALA A 242 -6.56 7.06 -5.54
CA ALA A 242 -7.83 7.14 -4.84
C ALA A 242 -7.69 6.67 -3.37
N VAL A 243 -6.98 5.56 -3.14
CA VAL A 243 -6.74 5.05 -1.78
C VAL A 243 -5.88 6.02 -0.96
N VAL A 244 -4.83 6.58 -1.55
CA VAL A 244 -3.93 7.54 -0.89
C VAL A 244 -4.67 8.82 -0.51
N ILE A 245 -5.54 9.33 -1.38
CA ILE A 245 -6.39 10.49 -1.10
C ILE A 245 -7.33 10.17 0.08
N LEU A 246 -8.01 9.03 0.03
CA LEU A 246 -8.94 8.63 1.10
C LEU A 246 -8.23 8.54 2.45
N TYR A 247 -7.06 7.91 2.51
CA TYR A 247 -6.28 7.82 3.75
C TYR A 247 -5.72 9.17 4.20
N SER A 248 -5.24 10.00 3.28
CA SER A 248 -4.77 11.35 3.59
C SER A 248 -5.88 12.22 4.18
N VAL A 249 -7.08 12.19 3.58
CA VAL A 249 -8.26 12.91 4.07
C VAL A 249 -8.70 12.38 5.43
N ALA A 250 -8.76 11.06 5.62
CA ALA A 250 -9.05 10.45 6.90
C ALA A 250 -8.06 10.91 7.98
N GLY A 251 -6.77 10.93 7.66
CA GLY A 251 -5.73 11.35 8.60
C GLY A 251 -5.81 12.83 8.96
N LEU A 252 -6.19 13.70 8.02
CA LEU A 252 -6.32 15.12 8.31
C LEU A 252 -7.59 15.43 9.11
N MET A 253 -8.70 14.78 8.74
CA MET A 253 -10.04 15.05 9.29
C MET A 253 -10.30 14.39 10.64
N LEU A 254 -9.65 13.27 10.96
CA LEU A 254 -9.94 12.53 12.18
C LEU A 254 -8.99 12.95 13.30
N PRO A 255 -9.44 13.67 14.34
CA PRO A 255 -8.60 14.00 15.50
C PRO A 255 -8.47 12.76 16.42
N LEU A 256 -7.73 11.72 15.99
CA LEU A 256 -7.50 10.52 16.82
C LEU A 256 -6.80 10.83 18.16
N ASN A 257 -6.19 12.00 18.30
CA ASN A 257 -5.55 12.47 19.54
C ASN A 257 -6.59 12.90 20.62
N GLN A 258 -7.84 13.19 20.25
CA GLN A 258 -8.88 13.60 21.20
C GLN A 258 -9.58 12.43 21.90
N ASP A 259 -9.56 11.23 21.31
CA ASP A 259 -10.18 10.03 21.92
C ASP A 259 -9.51 9.61 23.24
N TYR A 260 -8.28 10.05 23.51
CA TYR A 260 -7.54 9.73 24.74
C TYR A 260 -7.54 10.86 25.78
N LYS A 261 -8.10 12.03 25.47
CA LYS A 261 -8.10 13.20 26.37
C LYS A 261 -9.35 13.31 27.26
N SER A 262 -10.17 12.27 27.30
CA SER A 262 -11.27 12.17 28.27
C SER A 262 -11.22 10.80 28.94
N PRO A 263 -10.74 10.77 30.19
CA PRO A 263 -11.65 10.40 31.27
C PRO A 263 -11.55 11.28 32.52
N ASP A 264 -11.09 12.53 32.45
CA ASP A 264 -11.10 13.39 33.65
C ASP A 264 -12.54 13.71 34.12
N SER A 265 -13.53 13.66 33.22
CA SER A 265 -14.92 13.97 33.54
C SER A 265 -15.71 12.83 34.20
N TYR A 266 -15.15 11.63 34.35
CA TYR A 266 -15.78 10.57 35.16
C TYR A 266 -15.23 10.52 36.58
N GLN A 267 -14.03 11.06 36.83
CA GLN A 267 -13.41 11.00 38.16
C GLN A 267 -14.09 11.95 39.15
N ASP A 268 -14.65 13.05 38.67
CA ASP A 268 -15.39 14.01 39.51
C ASP A 268 -16.76 13.47 39.98
N GLU A 269 -17.43 12.64 39.18
CA GLU A 269 -18.76 12.11 39.53
C GLU A 269 -18.69 10.96 40.55
N TYR A 270 -17.60 10.18 40.57
CA TYR A 270 -17.39 9.13 41.58
C TYR A 270 -16.94 9.66 42.95
N THR A 271 -16.36 10.86 43.04
CA THR A 271 -15.94 11.44 44.33
C THR A 271 -17.11 11.99 45.15
N LEU A 272 -18.24 12.33 44.50
CA LEU A 272 -19.44 12.87 45.16
C LEU A 272 -20.40 11.80 45.70
N SER A 273 -20.23 10.52 45.34
CA SER A 273 -21.09 9.41 45.80
C SER A 273 -20.53 8.58 46.95
N ARG A 274 -19.46 9.03 47.64
CA ARG A 274 -19.07 8.41 48.92
C ARG A 274 -19.94 8.98 50.04
N PRO A 275 -20.91 8.24 50.60
CA PRO A 275 -21.45 8.61 51.90
C PRO A 275 -20.32 8.48 52.92
N GLN A 276 -20.01 9.60 53.58
CA GLN A 276 -19.21 9.57 54.80
C GLN A 276 -20.03 8.87 55.87
N TYR A 277 -19.62 7.65 56.22
CA TYR A 277 -19.99 6.98 57.47
C TYR A 277 -18.71 6.78 58.28
#